data_AF-A0A2D3W0H6-F1
#
_entry.id   AF-A0A2D3W0H6-F1
#
_cell.length_a   1.000
_cell.length_b   1.000
_cell.length_c   1.000
_cell.angle_alpha   90.00
_cell.angle_beta   90.00
_cell.angle_gamma   90.00
#
_symmetry.space_group_name_H-M   'P 1'
#
loop_
_entity.id
_entity.type
_entity.pdbx_description
1 polymer ?
#
loop_
_entity_poly.entity_id
_entity_poly.type
_entity_poly.pdbx_seq_one_letter_code
_entity_poly.pdbx_strand_id
1 'polypeptide(L)'
;MKYIIDMIDDMRENIQNSKEYTLLAMLLKEDAQKNFQNAGEKVITSLRVNHEHQELRLGFLDEKATTKEFLVCVDALEMDALMYKIVVKISDAHPLMPVIGFGENHEQKQYTFFVSADFNNISGVKNAYDRF
;
A
#
# COMPACT_ATOMS: atom_id res chain seq x y z
N MET A 1 7.54 -4.88 6.47
CA MET A 1 6.31 -4.06 6.58
C MET A 1 6.74 -2.61 6.63
N LYS A 2 6.01 -1.74 5.93
CA LYS A 2 6.33 -0.31 5.79
C LYS A 2 5.41 0.58 6.64
N TYR A 3 5.93 1.75 7.01
CA TYR A 3 5.25 2.78 7.81
C TYR A 3 5.03 4.06 7.00
N ILE A 4 4.17 4.96 7.50
CA ILE A 4 3.92 6.26 6.84
C ILE A 4 5.22 7.04 6.65
N ILE A 5 6.11 7.08 7.65
CA ILE A 5 7.41 7.75 7.52
C ILE A 5 8.28 7.18 6.40
N ASP A 6 8.32 5.86 6.23
CA ASP A 6 9.09 5.22 5.14
C ASP A 6 8.60 5.72 3.77
N MET A 7 7.28 5.89 3.64
CA MET A 7 6.66 6.36 2.41
C MET A 7 6.92 7.85 2.16
N ILE A 8 6.90 8.69 3.19
CA ILE A 8 7.21 10.13 3.05
C ILE A 8 8.64 10.30 2.56
N ASP A 9 9.58 9.58 3.16
CA ASP A 9 10.99 9.66 2.80
C ASP A 9 11.20 9.18 1.35
N ASP A 10 10.58 8.05 0.99
CA ASP A 10 10.61 7.53 -0.38
C ASP A 10 10.00 8.50 -1.41
N MET A 11 8.82 9.07 -1.13
CA MET A 11 8.19 10.05 -2.02
C MET A 11 9.02 11.32 -2.18
N ARG A 12 9.68 11.77 -1.11
CA ARG A 12 10.56 12.94 -1.15
C ARG A 12 11.78 12.67 -2.02
N GLU A 13 12.35 11.48 -1.92
CA GLU A 13 13.54 11.07 -2.66
C GLU A 13 13.23 10.80 -4.13
N ASN A 14 12.24 9.96 -4.41
CA ASN A 14 12.01 9.43 -5.76
C ASN A 14 11.10 10.32 -6.61
N ILE A 15 10.07 10.95 -6.02
CA ILE A 15 9.10 11.76 -6.78
C ILE A 15 9.04 13.23 -6.35
N GLN A 16 9.93 13.66 -5.45
CA GLN A 16 10.03 15.03 -4.95
C GLN A 16 8.70 15.59 -4.42
N ASN A 17 7.90 14.75 -3.77
CA ASN A 17 6.55 15.09 -3.29
C ASN A 17 5.63 15.67 -4.40
N SER A 18 5.85 15.28 -5.65
CA SER A 18 4.98 15.65 -6.75
C SER A 18 3.54 15.20 -6.47
N LYS A 19 2.61 16.13 -6.68
CA LYS A 19 1.17 15.95 -6.42
C LYS A 19 0.41 15.31 -7.60
N GLU A 20 1.15 14.94 -8.64
CA GLU A 20 0.60 14.51 -9.94
C GLU A 20 0.60 13.00 -10.13
N TYR A 21 1.21 12.26 -9.19
CA TYR A 21 1.28 10.81 -9.30
C TYR A 21 -0.04 10.17 -8.86
N THR A 22 -0.48 9.19 -9.64
CA THR A 22 -1.58 8.29 -9.28
C THR A 22 -1.07 7.24 -8.32
N LEU A 23 -1.81 6.97 -7.26
CA LEU A 23 -1.48 5.92 -6.30
C LEU A 23 -1.97 4.57 -6.81
N LEU A 24 -1.10 3.58 -6.86
CA LEU A 24 -1.40 2.24 -7.35
C LEU A 24 -1.07 1.20 -6.28
N ALA A 25 -1.89 0.18 -6.11
CA ALA A 25 -1.51 -1.03 -5.40
C ALA A 25 -1.18 -2.12 -6.41
N MET A 26 -0.07 -2.83 -6.21
CA MET A 26 0.28 -4.00 -7.00
C MET A 26 0.37 -5.23 -6.08
N LEU A 27 -0.45 -6.23 -6.40
CA LEU A 27 -0.40 -7.55 -5.79
C LEU A 27 0.71 -8.35 -6.43
N LEU A 28 1.63 -8.83 -5.61
CA LEU A 28 2.73 -9.68 -6.00
C LEU A 28 2.45 -11.11 -5.56
N LYS A 29 2.69 -12.06 -6.45
CA LYS A 29 2.68 -13.49 -6.15
C LYS A 29 4.08 -14.05 -6.31
N GLU A 30 4.54 -14.80 -5.32
CA GLU A 30 5.82 -15.47 -5.38
C GLU A 30 5.71 -16.76 -6.22
N ASP A 31 6.63 -16.96 -7.17
CA ASP A 31 6.73 -18.20 -7.92
C ASP A 31 7.55 -19.27 -7.18
N ALA A 32 7.64 -20.48 -7.74
CA ALA A 32 8.39 -21.58 -7.14
C ALA A 32 9.90 -21.30 -7.00
N GLN A 33 10.41 -20.29 -7.70
CA GLN A 33 11.81 -19.85 -7.68
C GLN A 33 12.03 -18.62 -6.80
N LYS A 34 11.01 -18.19 -6.04
CA LYS A 34 11.04 -17.02 -5.16
C LYS A 34 11.12 -15.67 -5.88
N ASN A 35 10.68 -15.61 -7.13
CA ASN A 35 10.54 -14.34 -7.83
C ASN A 35 9.13 -13.80 -7.64
N PHE A 36 9.02 -12.49 -7.46
CA PHE A 36 7.73 -11.82 -7.43
C PHE A 36 7.24 -11.53 -8.83
N GLN A 37 6.03 -11.98 -9.12
CA GLN A 37 5.30 -11.70 -10.35
C GLN A 37 4.09 -10.83 -10.04
N ASN A 38 3.77 -9.90 -10.94
CA ASN A 38 2.56 -9.11 -10.85
C ASN A 38 1.33 -10.03 -11.04
N ALA A 39 0.48 -10.08 -10.02
CA ALA A 39 -0.75 -10.86 -9.98
C ALA A 39 -2.01 -9.98 -10.06
N GLY A 40 -1.85 -8.66 -10.14
CA GLY A 40 -2.94 -7.70 -10.29
C GLY A 40 -2.54 -6.31 -9.80
N GLU A 41 -3.16 -5.31 -10.41
CA GLU A 41 -2.97 -3.91 -10.06
C GLU A 41 -4.31 -3.23 -9.85
N LYS A 42 -4.33 -2.22 -8.97
CA LYS A 42 -5.54 -1.44 -8.73
C LYS A 42 -5.20 -0.02 -8.29
N VAL A 43 -5.86 0.97 -8.88
CA VAL A 43 -5.68 2.38 -8.51
C VAL A 43 -6.28 2.62 -7.13
N ILE A 44 -5.49 3.12 -6.20
CA ILE A 44 -5.95 3.45 -4.86
C ILE A 44 -6.87 4.67 -4.94
N THR A 45 -8.02 4.57 -4.29
CA THR A 45 -9.09 5.57 -4.37
C THR A 45 -9.59 5.99 -2.99
N SER A 46 -8.94 5.55 -1.92
CA SER A 46 -9.25 6.02 -0.57
C SER A 46 -8.08 5.84 0.39
N LEU A 47 -8.01 6.78 1.33
CA LEU A 47 -7.01 6.87 2.39
C LEU A 47 -7.74 7.10 3.71
N ARG A 48 -7.52 6.25 4.70
CA ARG A 48 -8.11 6.41 6.04
C ARG A 48 -7.11 6.05 7.12
N VAL A 49 -6.91 6.98 8.06
CA VAL A 49 -6.14 6.71 9.28
C VAL A 49 -7.04 6.03 10.30
N ASN A 50 -6.53 4.96 10.90
CA ASN A 50 -7.15 4.22 11.98
C ASN A 50 -6.24 4.28 13.20
N HIS A 51 -6.57 5.15 14.15
CA HIS A 51 -5.79 5.34 15.38
C HIS A 51 -5.86 4.16 16.34
N GLU A 52 -6.99 3.42 16.38
CA GLU A 52 -7.16 2.25 17.25
C GLU A 52 -6.17 1.13 16.87
N HIS A 53 -5.97 0.91 15.57
CA HIS A 53 -5.05 -0.11 15.06
C HIS A 53 -3.68 0.41 14.65
N GLN A 54 -3.45 1.73 14.75
CA GLN A 54 -2.21 2.39 14.31
C GLN A 54 -1.88 2.08 12.84
N GLU A 55 -2.85 2.30 11.96
CA GLU A 55 -2.78 1.96 10.53
C GLU A 55 -3.18 3.14 9.63
N LEU A 56 -2.46 3.32 8.53
CA LEU A 56 -2.96 3.99 7.33
C LEU A 56 -3.52 2.94 6.39
N ARG A 57 -4.84 2.98 6.17
CA ARG A 57 -5.56 2.07 5.28
C ARG A 57 -5.71 2.68 3.91
N LEU A 58 -5.18 1.99 2.91
CA LEU A 58 -5.32 2.28 1.49
C LEU A 58 -6.38 1.35 0.91
N GLY A 59 -7.40 1.92 0.29
CA GLY A 59 -8.55 1.16 -0.19
C GLY A 59 -9.06 1.64 -1.53
N PHE A 60 -10.21 1.09 -1.91
CA PHE A 60 -10.82 1.32 -3.21
C PHE A 60 -12.28 1.77 -3.03
N LEU A 61 -12.53 3.08 -3.11
CA LEU A 61 -13.85 3.69 -3.24
C LEU A 61 -14.06 4.23 -4.67
N ASP A 62 -15.21 4.83 -4.97
CA ASP A 62 -15.57 5.27 -6.32
C ASP A 62 -14.78 6.51 -6.82
N GLU A 63 -14.07 7.25 -5.96
CA GLU A 63 -13.35 8.49 -6.32
C GLU A 63 -11.82 8.32 -6.35
N LYS A 64 -11.15 8.74 -7.42
CA LYS A 64 -9.68 8.55 -7.57
C LYS A 64 -8.89 9.26 -6.49
N ALA A 65 -8.00 8.54 -5.79
CA ALA A 65 -7.08 9.13 -4.85
C ALA A 65 -5.75 9.46 -5.49
N THR A 66 -5.24 10.66 -5.21
CA THR A 66 -4.01 11.19 -5.77
C THR A 66 -2.93 11.36 -4.70
N THR A 67 -1.66 11.46 -5.11
CA THR A 67 -0.56 11.86 -4.21
C THR A 67 -0.82 13.19 -3.51
N LYS A 68 -1.58 14.11 -4.12
CA LYS A 68 -2.05 15.34 -3.48
C LYS A 68 -2.85 15.05 -2.21
N GLU A 69 -3.84 14.16 -2.29
CA GLU A 69 -4.69 13.82 -1.16
C GLU A 69 -3.93 13.06 -0.08
N PHE A 70 -3.00 12.19 -0.48
CA PHE A 70 -2.10 11.55 0.46
C PHE A 70 -1.27 12.57 1.24
N LEU A 71 -0.61 13.50 0.55
CA LEU A 71 0.22 14.51 1.21
C LEU A 71 -0.61 15.39 2.15
N VAL A 72 -1.82 15.78 1.75
CA VAL A 72 -2.75 16.51 2.63
C VAL A 72 -3.12 15.68 3.88
N CYS A 73 -3.39 14.39 3.70
CA CYS A 73 -3.69 13.48 4.81
C CYS A 73 -2.52 13.40 5.79
N VAL A 74 -1.30 13.24 5.27
CA VAL A 74 -0.09 13.06 6.07
C VAL A 74 0.38 14.35 6.74
N ASP A 75 0.29 15.48 6.05
CA ASP A 75 0.65 16.79 6.62
C ASP A 75 -0.23 17.16 7.83
N ALA A 76 -1.43 16.56 7.94
CA ALA A 76 -2.35 16.74 9.06
C ALA A 76 -2.09 15.79 10.25
N LEU A 77 -1.13 14.87 10.14
CA LEU A 77 -0.87 13.87 11.18
C LEU A 77 0.06 14.39 12.28
N GLU A 78 -0.19 13.92 13.50
CA GLU A 78 0.73 14.06 14.60
C GLU A 78 1.96 13.15 14.41
N MET A 79 3.06 13.48 15.08
CA MET A 79 4.35 12.80 14.89
C MET A 79 4.29 11.30 15.22
N ASP A 80 3.49 10.90 16.19
CA ASP A 80 3.29 9.49 16.57
C ASP A 80 2.57 8.70 15.47
N ALA A 81 1.62 9.33 14.77
CA ALA A 81 0.88 8.74 13.67
C ALA A 81 1.76 8.45 12.44
N LEU A 82 2.92 9.11 12.29
CA LEU A 82 3.88 8.80 11.22
C LEU A 82 4.48 7.38 11.35
N MET A 83 4.41 6.79 12.54
CA MET A 83 4.83 5.41 12.80
C MET A 83 3.72 4.38 12.54
N TYR A 84 2.58 4.80 12.00
CA TYR A 84 1.49 3.87 11.69
C TYR A 84 1.85 3.01 10.47
N LYS A 85 1.36 1.77 10.49
CA LYS A 85 1.60 0.77 9.44
C LYS A 85 0.79 1.11 8.20
N ILE A 86 1.35 0.91 7.02
CA ILE A 86 0.59 1.05 5.77
C ILE A 86 0.03 -0.31 5.37
N VAL A 87 -1.29 -0.38 5.20
CA VAL A 87 -2.01 -1.58 4.77
C VAL A 87 -2.94 -1.28 3.59
N VAL A 88 -3.11 -2.23 2.69
CA VAL A 88 -3.94 -2.13 1.49
C VAL A 88 -5.06 -3.15 1.52
N LYS A 89 -6.28 -2.76 1.12
CA LYS A 89 -7.44 -3.66 0.94
C LYS A 89 -7.76 -3.84 -0.55
N ILE A 90 -7.10 -4.74 -1.29
CA ILE A 90 -7.24 -4.84 -2.76
C ILE A 90 -8.66 -5.21 -3.23
N SER A 91 -9.34 -6.12 -2.53
CA SER A 91 -10.74 -6.44 -2.77
C SER A 91 -11.37 -7.05 -1.52
N ASP A 92 -12.68 -7.27 -1.55
CA ASP A 92 -13.40 -7.93 -0.46
C ASP A 92 -12.90 -9.36 -0.20
N ALA A 93 -12.41 -10.03 -1.24
CA ALA A 93 -11.86 -11.38 -1.15
C ALA A 93 -10.48 -11.47 -0.49
N HIS A 94 -9.76 -10.35 -0.35
CA HIS A 94 -8.42 -10.32 0.27
C HIS A 94 -8.47 -9.72 1.67
N PRO A 95 -7.62 -10.17 2.62
CA PRO A 95 -7.47 -9.48 3.90
C PRO A 95 -6.84 -8.08 3.70
N LEU A 96 -6.75 -7.30 4.78
CA LEU A 96 -5.85 -6.15 4.79
C LEU A 96 -4.41 -6.65 4.69
N MET A 97 -3.68 -6.17 3.70
CA MET A 97 -2.34 -6.63 3.37
C MET A 97 -1.33 -5.52 3.66
N PRO A 98 -0.34 -5.73 4.54
CA PRO A 98 0.69 -4.72 4.76
C PRO A 98 1.59 -4.54 3.55
N VAL A 99 2.00 -3.28 3.35
CA VAL A 99 2.92 -2.89 2.29
C VAL A 99 4.32 -3.42 2.58
N ILE A 100 4.94 -4.00 1.55
CA ILE A 100 6.28 -4.58 1.61
C ILE A 100 7.33 -3.73 0.88
N GLY A 101 6.90 -2.86 -0.05
CA GLY A 101 7.78 -1.95 -0.77
C GLY A 101 7.02 -0.87 -1.52
N PHE A 102 7.77 0.06 -2.08
CA PHE A 102 7.28 1.14 -2.93
C PHE A 102 8.04 1.13 -4.25
N GLY A 103 7.48 1.78 -5.27
CA GLY A 103 8.17 2.06 -6.52
C GLY A 103 7.43 3.07 -7.37
N GLU A 104 8.09 3.59 -8.38
CA GLU A 104 7.61 4.68 -9.20
C GLU A 104 7.74 4.40 -10.69
N ASN A 105 6.82 4.96 -11.46
CA ASN A 105 6.94 5.07 -12.91
C ASN A 105 6.78 6.54 -13.30
N HIS A 106 7.88 7.17 -13.70
CA HIS A 106 7.90 8.59 -14.05
C HIS A 106 7.16 8.90 -15.36
N GLU A 107 7.19 7.99 -16.32
CA GLU A 107 6.53 8.16 -17.62
C GLU A 107 5.01 8.15 -17.46
N GLN A 108 4.50 7.22 -16.66
CA GLN A 108 3.06 7.07 -16.40
C GLN A 108 2.57 7.87 -15.20
N LYS A 109 3.48 8.54 -14.46
CA LYS A 109 3.19 9.24 -13.20
C LYS A 109 2.44 8.34 -12.22
N GLN A 110 3.01 7.18 -11.91
CA GLN A 110 2.45 6.23 -10.96
C GLN A 110 3.39 6.04 -9.76
N TYR A 111 2.80 6.02 -8.56
CA TYR A 111 3.49 5.66 -7.33
C TYR A 111 2.81 4.42 -6.74
N THR A 112 3.56 3.34 -6.63
CA THR A 112 3.05 1.99 -6.47
C THR A 112 3.39 1.43 -5.09
N PHE A 113 2.38 0.89 -4.42
CA PHE A 113 2.49 0.13 -3.18
C PHE A 113 2.50 -1.36 -3.50
N PHE A 114 3.60 -2.03 -3.17
CA PHE A 114 3.72 -3.47 -3.35
C PHE A 114 3.16 -4.20 -2.12
N VAL A 115 2.28 -5.16 -2.36
CA VAL A 115 1.77 -6.10 -1.35
C VAL A 115 1.91 -7.53 -1.87
N SER A 116 2.15 -8.51 -1.00
CA SER A 116 2.28 -9.91 -1.41
C SER A 116 1.00 -10.68 -1.09
N ALA A 117 0.59 -11.59 -1.98
CA ALA A 117 -0.51 -12.53 -1.74
C ALA A 117 -0.15 -13.62 -0.71
N ASP A 118 1.14 -13.86 -0.49
CA ASP A 118 1.66 -15.03 0.25
C ASP A 118 1.77 -14.80 1.77
N PHE A 119 0.82 -14.03 2.34
CA PHE A 119 0.81 -13.62 3.75
C PHE A 119 0.85 -14.77 4.78
N ASN A 120 0.72 -16.02 4.34
CA ASN A 120 0.84 -17.21 5.20
C ASN A 120 2.27 -17.50 5.69
N ASN A 121 3.30 -16.87 5.14
CA ASN A 121 4.70 -17.09 5.57
C ASN A 121 5.22 -16.10 6.61
N ILE A 122 4.40 -15.14 7.08
CA ILE A 122 4.78 -14.24 8.18
C ILE A 122 4.17 -14.81 9.47
N SER A 123 4.87 -15.80 10.04
CA SER A 123 4.71 -16.37 11.39
C SER A 123 3.32 -16.21 12.05
N GLY A 124 2.45 -17.22 11.89
CA GLY A 124 1.46 -17.54 12.93
C GLY A 124 -0.02 -17.70 12.53
N VAL A 125 -0.40 -17.59 11.26
CA VAL A 125 -1.81 -17.78 10.86
C VAL A 125 -1.94 -19.00 9.96
N LYS A 126 -2.64 -20.04 10.44
CA LYS A 126 -2.98 -21.25 9.66
C LYS A 126 -4.08 -20.93 8.64
N ASN A 127 -3.85 -21.38 7.41
CA ASN A 127 -4.70 -21.29 6.23
C ASN A 127 -6.17 -21.70 6.42
N ALA A 128 -7.06 -20.96 5.77
CA ALA A 128 -8.45 -21.34 5.48
C ALA A 128 -8.80 -21.30 3.97
N TYR A 129 -7.81 -21.28 3.08
CA TYR A 129 -8.04 -21.25 1.62
C TYR A 129 -7.66 -22.55 0.92
N ASP A 130 -8.08 -23.68 1.50
CA ASP A 130 -8.27 -24.94 0.77
C ASP A 130 -9.76 -25.29 0.81
N ARG A 131 -10.52 -24.71 -0.12
CA ARG A 131 -11.83 -25.14 -0.64
C ARG A 131 -12.42 -23.96 -1.40
N PHE A 132 -12.27 -23.95 -2.72
CA PHE A 132 -13.29 -23.71 -3.75
C PHE A 132 -12.59 -23.66 -5.12
#